data_AF-A0AAW8TQ88-F1
#
_entry.id   AF-A0AAW8TQ88-F1
#
_cell.length_a   1.000
_cell.length_b   1.000
_cell.length_c   1.000
_cell.angle_alpha   90.00
_cell.angle_beta   90.00
_cell.angle_gamma   90.00
#
_symmetry.space_group_name_H-M   'P 1'
#
loop_
_entity.id
_entity.type
_entity.pdbx_description
1 polymer ?
#
loop_
_entity_poly.entity_id
_entity_poly.type
_entity_poly.pdbx_seq_one_letter_code
_entity_poly.pdbx_strand_id
1 'polypeptide(L)' 'MNKIKAMRVITGKNQKEMSELLNMSISSYRKKEKGSIAFSDKEKEQFIKIVKNYYPVATIGNIFFDE' A
#
# COMPACT_ATOMS: atom_id res chain seq x y z
N MET A 1 -13.52 -4.35 -3.62
CA MET A 1 -12.43 -3.99 -4.55
C MET A 1 -11.17 -3.74 -3.72
N ASN A 2 -10.01 -4.29 -4.08
CA ASN A 2 -8.81 -4.13 -3.26
C ASN A 2 -8.14 -2.77 -3.55
N LYS A 3 -8.43 -1.77 -2.70
CA LYS A 3 -7.91 -0.40 -2.84
C LYS A 3 -6.38 -0.35 -2.81
N ILE A 4 -5.75 -1.16 -1.95
CA ILE A 4 -4.29 -1.25 -1.83
C ILE A 4 -3.65 -1.70 -3.14
N LYS A 5 -4.22 -2.74 -3.77
CA LYS A 5 -3.77 -3.21 -5.09
C LYS A 5 -3.95 -2.12 -6.16
N ALA A 6 -5.10 -1.44 -6.18
CA ALA A 6 -5.36 -0.37 -7.13
C ALA A 6 -4.34 0.78 -6.99
N MET A 7 -4.08 1.21 -5.76
CA MET A 7 -3.09 2.24 -5.46
C MET A 7 -1.68 1.81 -5.85
N ARG A 8 -1.29 0.55 -5.60
CA ARG A 8 0.00 0.03 -6.07
C ARG A 8 0.09 0.12 -7.60
N VAL A 9 -0.93 -0.32 -8.32
CA VAL A 9 -0.94 -0.30 -9.79
C VAL A 9 -0.79 1.12 -10.34
N ILE A 10 -1.42 2.13 -9.71
CA ILE A 10 -1.28 3.54 -10.11
C ILE A 10 0.18 4.02 -10.03
N THR A 11 0.96 3.51 -9.07
CA THR A 11 2.41 3.84 -8.97
C THR A 11 3.28 3.14 -10.02
N GLY A 12 2.69 2.28 -10.87
CA GLY A 12 3.40 1.46 -11.84
C GLY A 12 4.28 0.37 -11.22
N LYS A 13 4.14 0.11 -9.92
CA LYS A 13 4.98 -0.83 -9.17
C LYS A 13 4.38 -2.23 -9.13
N ASN A 14 5.22 -3.24 -9.27
CA ASN A 14 4.86 -4.62 -8.94
C ASN A 14 4.95 -4.85 -7.41
N GLN A 15 4.50 -6.02 -6.94
CA GLN A 15 4.49 -6.34 -5.51
C GLN A 15 5.90 -6.41 -4.89
N LYS A 16 6.91 -6.80 -5.67
CA LYS A 16 8.31 -6.89 -5.23
C LYS A 16 8.87 -5.49 -5.01
N GLU A 17 8.75 -4.62 -6.00
CA GLU A 17 9.25 -3.24 -5.91
C GLU A 17 8.56 -2.46 -4.79
N MET A 18 7.25 -2.64 -4.61
CA MET A 18 6.53 -2.00 -3.51
C MET A 18 6.99 -2.53 -2.14
N SER A 19 7.28 -3.83 -2.03
CA SER A 19 7.82 -4.40 -0.79
C SER A 19 9.21 -3.86 -0.45
N GLU A 20 10.05 -3.64 -1.45
CA GLU A 20 11.39 -3.04 -1.29
C GLU A 20 11.28 -1.58 -0.83
N LEU A 21 10.38 -0.79 -1.42
CA LEU A 21 10.13 0.60 -1.03
C LEU A 21 9.61 0.75 0.40
N LEU A 22 8.83 -0.23 0.88
CA LEU A 22 8.32 -0.28 2.24
C LEU A 22 9.25 -1.01 3.22
N ASN A 23 10.44 -1.40 2.77
CA ASN A 23 11.43 -2.12 3.56
C ASN A 23 10.86 -3.39 4.26
N MET A 24 10.11 -4.20 3.50
CA MET A 24 9.50 -5.43 4.00
C MET A 24 9.69 -6.59 3.02
N SER A 25 9.48 -7.82 3.49
CA SER A 25 9.51 -8.98 2.61
C SER A 25 8.33 -8.98 1.63
N ILE A 26 8.56 -9.50 0.42
CA ILE A 26 7.51 -9.66 -0.60
C ILE A 26 6.34 -10.52 -0.09
N SER A 27 6.61 -11.50 0.78
CA SER A 27 5.58 -12.36 1.37
C SER A 27 4.71 -11.59 2.37
N SER A 28 5.31 -10.70 3.18
CA SER A 28 4.58 -9.81 4.08
C SER A 28 3.69 -8.87 3.27
N TYR A 29 4.24 -8.20 2.26
CA TYR A 29 3.49 -7.29 1.40
C TYR A 29 2.31 -7.99 0.71
N ARG A 30 2.52 -9.20 0.16
CA ARG A 30 1.44 -9.99 -0.47
C ARG A 30 0.31 -10.32 0.49
N LYS A 31 0.63 -10.75 1.71
CA LYS A 31 -0.39 -11.06 2.74
C LYS A 31 -1.15 -9.80 3.14
N LYS A 32 -0.45 -8.67 3.28
CA LYS A 32 -1.05 -7.38 3.63
C LYS A 32 -1.91 -6.83 2.51
N GLU A 33 -1.44 -6.85 1.26
CA GLU A 33 -2.23 -6.47 0.08
C GLU A 33 -3.49 -7.35 -0.01
N LYS A 34 -3.41 -8.66 0.23
CA LYS A 34 -4.58 -9.55 0.26
C LYS A 34 -5.54 -9.28 1.44
N GLY A 35 -5.13 -8.50 2.44
CA GLY A 35 -5.89 -8.25 3.67
C GLY A 35 -5.81 -9.38 4.70
N SER A 36 -4.91 -10.36 4.52
CA SER A 36 -4.72 -11.44 5.49
C SER A 36 -4.00 -10.98 6.75
N ILE A 37 -3.24 -9.88 6.67
CA ILE A 37 -2.55 -9.24 7.80
C ILE A 37 -2.71 -7.72 7.63
N ALA A 38 -2.88 -6.99 8.72
CA ALA A 38 -2.96 -5.53 8.66
C ALA A 38 -1.59 -4.87 8.37
N PHE A 39 -1.62 -3.70 7.73
CA PHE A 39 -0.49 -2.78 7.76
C PHE A 39 -0.42 -2.13 9.16
N SER A 40 0.79 -2.00 9.70
CA SER A 40 1.08 -1.14 10.85
C SER A 40 0.99 0.32 10.44
N ASP A 41 0.85 1.22 11.41
CA ASP A 41 0.66 2.64 11.11
C ASP A 41 1.86 3.25 10.38
N LYS A 42 3.09 2.83 10.75
CA LYS A 42 4.31 3.23 10.02
C LYS A 42 4.29 2.79 8.55
N GLU A 43 3.85 1.55 8.28
CA GLU A 43 3.77 1.06 6.90
C GLU A 43 2.66 1.78 6.12
N LYS A 44 1.53 2.12 6.77
CA LYS A 44 0.46 2.92 6.14
C LYS A 44 0.98 4.31 5.75
N GLU A 45 1.68 4.99 6.65
CA GLU A 45 2.29 6.30 6.38
C GLU A 45 3.26 6.25 5.20
N GLN A 46 4.16 5.26 5.18
CA GLN A 46 5.11 5.07 4.08
C GLN A 46 4.41 4.77 2.76
N PHE A 47 3.40 3.89 2.78
CA PHE A 47 2.63 3.55 1.58
C PHE A 47 1.93 4.80 1.02
N ILE A 48 1.27 5.59 1.86
CA ILE A 48 0.63 6.84 1.43
C ILE A 48 1.65 7.83 0.88
N LYS A 49 2.83 7.97 1.51
CA LYS A 49 3.88 8.85 1.01
C LYS A 49 4.32 8.47 -0.40
N ILE A 50 4.45 7.18 -0.70
CA ILE A 50 4.78 6.69 -2.04
C ILE A 50 3.65 6.97 -3.02
N VAL A 51 2.40 6.66 -2.63
CA VAL A 51 1.22 6.80 -3.49
C VAL A 51 0.92 8.27 -3.80
N LYS A 52 1.09 9.19 -2.84
CA LYS A 52 0.82 10.63 -3.01
C LYS A 52 1.63 11.28 -4.12
N ASN A 53 2.79 10.73 -4.47
CA ASN A 53 3.57 11.20 -5.62
C ASN A 53 2.85 11.00 -6.96
N TYR A 54 1.87 10.09 -7.01
CA TYR A 54 1.10 9.74 -8.22
C TYR A 54 -0.39 10.07 -8.08
N TYR A 55 -0.92 10.00 -6.85
CA TYR A 55 -2.32 10.29 -6.52
C TYR A 55 -2.38 11.16 -5.25
N PRO A 56 -2.25 12.49 -5.38
CA PRO A 56 -2.12 13.41 -4.25
C PRO A 56 -3.30 13.41 -3.26
N VAL A 57 -4.49 13.01 -3.73
CA VAL A 57 -5.73 12.93 -2.95
C VAL A 57 -5.79 11.66 -2.08
N ALA A 58 -4.79 10.77 -2.17
CA ALA A 58 -4.69 9.59 -1.29
C ALA A 58 -4.63 10.00 0.19
N THR A 59 -5.53 9.40 0.99
CA THR A 59 -5.51 9.50 2.46
C THR A 59 -5.47 8.09 3.06
N ILE A 60 -4.97 7.99 4.30
CA ILE A 60 -4.97 6.70 5.03
C ILE A 60 -6.41 6.21 5.18
N GLY A 61 -7.33 7.10 5.56
CA GLY A 61 -8.78 6.87 5.60
C GLY A 61 -9.26 6.16 4.35
N ASN A 62 -9.16 6.84 3.20
CA ASN A 62 -9.75 6.36 1.95
C ASN A 62 -9.19 5.02 1.45
N ILE A 63 -7.97 4.65 1.85
CA ILE A 63 -7.26 3.47 1.32
C ILE A 63 -7.30 2.28 2.28
N PHE A 64 -7.15 2.53 3.58
CA PHE A 64 -7.02 1.48 4.60
C PHE A 64 -8.26 1.33 5.48
N PHE A 65 -9.17 2.30 5.44
CA PHE A 65 -10.40 2.29 6.21
C PHE A 65 -11.57 2.42 5.22
N ASP A 66 -12.15 1.29 4.89
CA ASP A 66 -13.50 1.25 4.34
C ASP A 66 -14.44 1.32 5.55
N GLU A 67 -15.20 2.41 5.71
CA GLU A 67 -16.48 2.36 6.42
C GLU A 67 -17.43 1.38 5.73
#